data_AF-A0A535HJI9-F1
#
_entry.id   AF-A0A535HJI9-F1
#
_cell.length_a   1.000
_cell.length_b   1.000
_cell.length_c   1.000
_cell.angle_alpha   90.00
_cell.angle_beta   90.00
_cell.angle_gamma   90.00
#
_symmetry.space_group_name_H-M   'P 1'
#
loop_
_entity.id
_entity.type
_entity.pdbx_description
1 polymer ?
#
loop_
_entity_poly.entity_id
_entity_poly.type
_entity_poly.pdbx_seq_one_letter_code
_entity_poly.pdbx_strand_id
1 'polypeptide(L)'
;MDSVRAPRAYRVLGSTRDGASGEVPSRRGAAGDGAAGSQRPHQRRRNAPVEGHAAGDRCAAGARCRGSDGSAGRESSPGQAGRSQDIRPPAALRPRRSSQAAPRPDRARDPVSDPATNDLVHPVARTVLPDGRVLEFDFPGLEIGVAEYDEGPTGCTVFHLPKVASLAIDVRGGSPGVNGQHLDAINAICFAGGSLYGLEASTGVAAELFKIRGYSTKWIDIALVSGAIIFDYGTRANAIYPDKELGRAAVRAMRQGRFPLGARGAGRSATASHGTGAELAGQGGAYRESGQTKILAFVVVNAYGCLVDRSGKIVRGRPAPPVQGRTPRAGNTTLSLVVTNQKLDRLQLQSVGRQVHASMGRGIQPFHARWDGDVNYMVSTQEVTNDDLDEVTLGELASEAMWDAILASYDLATS
;
A
#
# COMPACT_ATOMS: atom_id res chain seq x y z
N MET A 1 -11.27 35.17 -36.34
CA MET A 1 -10.06 34.94 -37.14
C MET A 1 -8.93 35.18 -36.16
N ASP A 2 -8.34 34.19 -35.50
CA ASP A 2 -7.78 32.95 -36.04
C ASP A 2 -7.92 31.73 -35.11
N SER A 3 -7.61 30.58 -35.71
CA SER A 3 -8.08 29.22 -35.44
C SER A 3 -7.51 28.52 -34.21
N VAL A 4 -8.41 27.90 -33.46
CA VAL A 4 -8.15 26.86 -32.44
C VAL A 4 -7.85 25.53 -33.14
N ARG A 5 -6.71 24.91 -32.84
CA ARG A 5 -6.34 23.56 -33.28
C ARG A 5 -7.04 22.51 -32.40
N ALA A 6 -7.86 21.66 -33.00
CA ALA A 6 -8.48 20.50 -32.36
C ALA A 6 -7.47 19.36 -32.09
N PRO A 7 -7.63 18.56 -31.03
CA PRO A 7 -6.80 17.38 -30.79
C PRO A 7 -7.22 16.20 -31.68
N ARG A 8 -6.23 15.45 -32.15
CA ARG A 8 -6.37 14.27 -33.03
C ARG A 8 -7.01 13.10 -32.27
N ALA A 9 -7.99 12.46 -32.90
CA ALA A 9 -8.59 11.20 -32.49
C ALA A 9 -7.58 10.04 -32.61
N TYR A 10 -7.52 9.18 -31.59
CA TYR A 10 -6.79 7.91 -31.64
C TYR A 10 -7.65 6.84 -32.34
N ARG A 11 -7.03 6.11 -33.26
CA ARG A 11 -7.65 5.07 -34.09
C ARG A 11 -7.56 3.72 -33.37
N VAL A 12 -8.70 3.11 -33.11
CA VAL A 12 -8.81 1.70 -32.71
C VAL A 12 -8.46 0.84 -33.94
N LEU A 13 -7.40 0.03 -33.86
CA LEU A 13 -7.06 -0.95 -34.89
C LEU A 13 -7.63 -2.32 -34.49
N GLY A 14 -8.65 -2.73 -35.22
CA GLY A 14 -9.23 -4.06 -35.16
C GLY A 14 -8.32 -5.11 -35.80
N SER A 15 -8.29 -6.27 -35.16
CA SER A 15 -7.63 -7.49 -35.62
C SER A 15 -8.29 -8.05 -36.89
N THR A 16 -7.50 -8.33 -37.91
CA THR A 16 -7.83 -9.34 -38.92
C THR A 16 -6.66 -10.31 -39.05
N ARG A 17 -6.99 -11.61 -38.98
CA ARG A 17 -6.13 -12.75 -39.28
C ARG A 17 -6.10 -12.96 -40.79
N ASP A 18 -4.94 -13.35 -41.29
CA ASP A 18 -4.62 -14.27 -42.41
C ASP A 18 -3.10 -14.07 -42.63
N GLY A 19 -2.17 -15.04 -42.65
CA GLY A 19 -2.22 -16.44 -43.06
C GLY A 19 -1.40 -16.59 -44.36
N ALA A 20 -0.07 -16.83 -44.28
CA ALA A 20 0.73 -17.58 -45.28
C ALA A 20 2.27 -17.48 -45.08
N SER A 21 2.86 -18.64 -44.74
CA SER A 21 4.09 -19.30 -45.24
C SER A 21 5.20 -18.60 -46.07
N GLY A 22 6.45 -19.03 -45.79
CA GLY A 22 7.64 -19.05 -46.67
C GLY A 22 8.63 -17.92 -46.38
N GLU A 23 9.96 -18.06 -46.33
CA GLU A 23 10.93 -19.11 -46.66
C GLU A 23 12.26 -18.75 -45.96
N VAL A 24 13.08 -19.76 -45.70
CA VAL A 24 14.47 -19.67 -45.21
C VAL A 24 15.41 -19.45 -46.41
N PRO A 25 16.57 -18.78 -46.22
CA PRO A 25 17.79 -19.41 -46.71
C PRO A 25 18.96 -19.42 -45.72
N SER A 26 19.57 -20.59 -45.66
CA SER A 26 20.87 -20.93 -45.08
C SER A 26 22.06 -20.44 -45.90
N ARG A 27 23.22 -20.19 -45.26
CA ARG A 27 24.56 -20.81 -45.48
C ARG A 27 25.67 -20.00 -44.75
N ARG A 28 26.47 -20.65 -43.88
CA ARG A 28 27.90 -21.06 -44.02
C ARG A 28 28.83 -19.89 -44.40
N GLY A 29 30.01 -19.65 -43.84
CA GLY A 29 30.94 -20.26 -42.86
C GLY A 29 32.12 -19.25 -42.75
N ALA A 30 32.97 -19.25 -41.72
CA ALA A 30 34.24 -19.97 -41.71
C ALA A 30 35.06 -19.59 -40.46
N ALA A 31 35.94 -20.51 -40.07
CA ALA A 31 36.86 -20.47 -38.93
C ALA A 31 38.09 -19.55 -39.16
N GLY A 32 38.79 -19.24 -38.06
CA GLY A 32 40.14 -18.68 -38.07
C GLY A 32 40.73 -18.59 -36.66
N ASP A 33 41.69 -19.48 -36.39
CA ASP A 33 42.51 -19.61 -35.18
C ASP A 33 43.41 -18.39 -34.88
N GLY A 34 43.88 -18.29 -33.62
CA GLY A 34 45.04 -17.45 -33.27
C GLY A 34 45.31 -17.33 -31.78
N ALA A 35 46.28 -18.10 -31.28
CA ALA A 35 46.70 -18.16 -29.89
C ALA A 35 47.86 -17.22 -29.52
N ALA A 36 48.02 -17.02 -28.19
CA ALA A 36 49.27 -16.85 -27.42
C ALA A 36 49.84 -15.45 -27.10
N GLY A 37 50.33 -15.32 -25.85
CA GLY A 37 51.42 -14.42 -25.42
C GLY A 37 51.00 -13.27 -24.47
N SER A 38 50.88 -13.48 -23.16
CA SER A 38 51.94 -13.30 -22.14
C SER A 38 52.34 -11.83 -21.84
N GLN A 39 52.11 -11.37 -20.59
CA GLN A 39 53.13 -10.92 -19.62
C GLN A 39 52.56 -9.89 -18.62
N ARG A 40 52.67 -10.25 -17.32
CA ARG A 40 52.66 -9.31 -16.19
C ARG A 40 54.02 -8.62 -16.08
N PRO A 41 54.09 -7.51 -15.35
CA PRO A 41 55.04 -7.52 -14.23
C PRO A 41 54.47 -6.98 -12.91
N HIS A 42 55.07 -7.51 -11.84
CA HIS A 42 54.96 -7.11 -10.44
C HIS A 42 55.52 -5.72 -10.17
N GLN A 43 54.94 -5.00 -9.22
CA GLN A 43 55.71 -4.26 -8.19
C GLN A 43 55.06 -4.38 -6.80
N ARG A 44 55.90 -4.79 -5.84
CA ARG A 44 55.83 -4.69 -4.37
C ARG A 44 56.31 -3.25 -3.98
N ARG A 45 56.09 -2.59 -2.84
CA ARG A 45 55.94 -2.98 -1.41
C ARG A 45 55.81 -1.70 -0.52
N ARG A 46 55.48 -1.92 0.77
CA ARG A 46 55.70 -1.12 2.04
C ARG A 46 54.42 -0.48 2.62
N ASN A 47 53.85 -1.01 3.71
CA ASN A 47 54.17 -0.85 5.17
C ASN A 47 53.88 0.58 5.65
N ALA A 48 53.11 0.88 6.71
CA ALA A 48 53.07 0.32 8.07
C ALA A 48 51.75 0.75 8.83
N PRO A 49 51.50 0.28 10.08
CA PRO A 49 50.21 0.33 10.77
C PRO A 49 50.08 1.48 11.80
N VAL A 50 48.87 1.71 12.31
CA VAL A 50 48.61 2.57 13.48
C VAL A 50 47.88 1.73 14.55
N GLU A 51 48.51 1.61 15.72
CA GLU A 51 47.98 1.03 16.96
C GLU A 51 47.47 2.11 17.94
N GLY A 52 46.55 1.71 18.83
CA GLY A 52 46.36 2.22 20.19
C GLY A 52 45.44 3.44 20.34
N HIS A 53 44.58 3.62 21.35
CA HIS A 53 44.27 2.94 22.61
C HIS A 53 42.92 3.52 23.09
N ALA A 54 41.96 2.69 23.53
CA ALA A 54 41.62 2.38 24.92
C ALA A 54 40.62 3.36 25.61
N ALA A 55 39.65 2.73 26.26
CA ALA A 55 38.58 3.31 27.07
C ALA A 55 39.06 3.84 28.43
N GLY A 56 38.25 4.68 29.09
CA GLY A 56 38.49 5.06 30.49
C GLY A 56 37.48 6.06 31.07
N ASP A 57 36.55 5.52 31.85
CA ASP A 57 35.66 6.04 32.89
C ASP A 57 35.71 7.51 33.40
N ARG A 58 34.47 8.01 33.62
CA ARG A 58 33.89 8.71 34.79
C ARG A 58 34.75 9.68 35.61
N CYS A 59 34.19 10.88 35.81
CA CYS A 59 34.12 11.52 37.14
C CYS A 59 32.89 12.45 37.24
N ALA A 60 32.27 12.47 38.41
CA ALA A 60 31.09 13.25 38.78
C ALA A 60 31.42 14.30 39.86
N ALA A 61 30.45 15.19 40.10
CA ALA A 61 30.35 16.23 41.15
C ALA A 61 31.05 17.57 40.83
N GLY A 62 30.48 18.75 41.10
CA GLY A 62 29.22 19.12 41.72
C GLY A 62 29.13 20.66 41.95
N ALA A 63 27.95 21.10 42.40
CA ALA A 63 27.66 22.36 43.13
C ALA A 63 27.52 23.71 42.37
N ARG A 64 26.23 24.11 42.22
CA ARG A 64 25.56 25.38 42.59
C ARG A 64 26.30 26.72 42.49
N CYS A 65 25.66 27.69 41.82
CA CYS A 65 25.48 29.08 42.31
C CYS A 65 24.21 29.72 41.70
N ARG A 66 23.54 30.57 42.49
CA ARG A 66 22.30 31.32 42.21
C ARG A 66 22.60 32.78 41.81
N GLY A 67 21.61 33.46 41.21
CA GLY A 67 21.43 34.93 41.19
C GLY A 67 21.19 35.47 39.77
N SER A 68 19.94 35.81 39.39
CA SER A 68 19.31 37.17 39.39
C SER A 68 19.60 37.90 38.04
N ASP A 69 18.72 38.58 37.31
CA ASP A 69 17.49 39.37 37.54
C ASP A 69 16.65 39.45 36.25
N GLY A 70 15.39 39.94 36.33
CA GLY A 70 14.70 40.52 35.16
C GLY A 70 13.17 40.39 35.13
N SER A 71 12.47 41.36 35.71
CA SER A 71 11.02 41.54 35.86
C SER A 71 10.22 41.95 34.61
N ALA A 72 8.92 41.61 34.53
CA ALA A 72 7.76 42.54 34.35
C ALA A 72 6.44 41.79 34.00
N GLY A 73 5.45 41.75 34.92
CA GLY A 73 4.14 42.43 34.79
C GLY A 73 2.99 41.40 34.73
N ARG A 74 1.81 41.50 35.35
CA ARG A 74 1.05 42.61 35.96
C ARG A 74 0.06 42.07 37.01
N GLU A 75 -0.10 42.87 38.07
CA GLU A 75 -1.30 43.33 38.79
C GLU A 75 -2.47 42.41 39.24
N SER A 76 -3.08 42.86 40.32
CA SER A 76 -3.80 42.14 41.36
C SER A 76 -5.16 42.79 41.70
N SER A 77 -6.17 41.96 42.01
CA SER A 77 -7.19 42.10 43.07
C SER A 77 -8.27 43.22 42.98
N PRO A 78 -9.44 43.15 43.67
CA PRO A 78 -9.76 42.44 44.93
C PRO A 78 -11.08 41.63 44.96
N GLY A 79 -11.30 40.88 46.06
CA GLY A 79 -12.38 39.88 46.19
C GLY A 79 -13.54 40.25 47.12
N GLN A 80 -14.36 39.26 47.46
CA GLN A 80 -15.13 39.19 48.72
C GLN A 80 -15.74 37.79 49.00
N ALA A 81 -15.37 37.27 50.19
CA ALA A 81 -16.17 36.57 51.20
C ALA A 81 -16.98 35.29 50.88
N GLY A 82 -16.46 34.15 51.38
CA GLY A 82 -17.06 33.49 52.56
C GLY A 82 -18.00 32.30 52.33
N ARG A 83 -17.55 31.08 52.70
CA ARG A 83 -18.28 30.16 53.61
C ARG A 83 -17.44 28.93 53.96
N SER A 84 -17.61 28.53 55.22
CA SER A 84 -16.92 27.52 56.01
C SER A 84 -17.14 26.07 55.55
N GLN A 85 -16.10 25.25 55.68
CA GLN A 85 -16.15 23.80 55.54
C GLN A 85 -16.47 23.16 56.90
N ASP A 86 -17.59 22.45 56.99
CA ASP A 86 -17.88 21.51 58.09
C ASP A 86 -17.46 20.10 57.68
N ILE A 87 -16.52 19.53 58.42
CA ILE A 87 -16.06 18.15 58.32
C ILE A 87 -17.06 17.26 59.08
N ARG A 88 -17.68 16.29 58.39
CA ARG A 88 -18.46 15.20 59.02
C ARG A 88 -17.70 13.87 58.93
N PRO A 89 -17.74 13.01 59.97
CA PRO A 89 -17.07 11.72 59.98
C PRO A 89 -17.84 10.67 59.15
N PRO A 90 -17.19 9.59 58.69
CA PRO A 90 -17.85 8.54 57.89
C PRO A 90 -18.74 7.65 58.77
N ALA A 91 -19.99 7.46 58.36
CA ALA A 91 -20.94 6.55 59.01
C ALA A 91 -20.79 5.10 58.48
N ALA A 92 -20.97 4.14 59.40
CA ALA A 92 -20.66 2.72 59.27
C ALA A 92 -21.41 1.95 58.16
N LEU A 93 -20.68 1.00 57.55
CA LEU A 93 -21.19 0.01 56.59
C LEU A 93 -22.28 -0.87 57.23
N ARG A 94 -23.48 -0.87 56.63
CA ARG A 94 -24.54 -1.85 56.93
C ARG A 94 -24.27 -3.17 56.19
N PRO A 95 -24.51 -4.34 56.80
CA PRO A 95 -24.36 -5.63 56.11
C PRO A 95 -25.46 -5.79 55.05
N ARG A 96 -25.05 -6.10 53.81
CA ARG A 96 -25.99 -6.47 52.73
C ARG A 96 -26.62 -7.82 53.05
N ARG A 97 -27.95 -7.87 53.15
CA ARG A 97 -28.72 -9.12 53.12
C ARG A 97 -28.60 -9.75 51.73
N SER A 98 -28.24 -11.02 51.67
CA SER A 98 -28.28 -11.83 50.45
C SER A 98 -29.74 -12.18 50.11
N SER A 99 -30.29 -11.55 49.07
CA SER A 99 -31.49 -12.07 48.41
C SER A 99 -31.04 -12.99 47.27
N GLN A 100 -31.16 -14.31 47.46
CA GLN A 100 -31.13 -15.28 46.37
C GLN A 100 -32.39 -15.06 45.51
N ALA A 101 -32.24 -14.27 44.45
CA ALA A 101 -33.22 -14.21 43.38
C ALA A 101 -32.91 -15.35 42.40
N ALA A 102 -33.93 -16.16 42.09
CA ALA A 102 -33.82 -17.27 41.14
C ALA A 102 -33.32 -16.79 39.76
N PRO A 103 -32.48 -17.58 39.07
CA PRO A 103 -31.99 -17.23 37.74
C PRO A 103 -33.19 -17.13 36.77
N ARG A 104 -33.27 -16.01 36.06
CA ARG A 104 -34.24 -15.85 34.96
C ARG A 104 -33.90 -16.88 33.88
N PRO A 105 -34.91 -17.56 33.29
CA PRO A 105 -34.64 -18.51 32.22
C PRO A 105 -33.93 -17.77 31.08
N ASP A 106 -32.76 -18.29 30.73
CA ASP A 106 -31.97 -17.81 29.60
C ASP A 106 -32.88 -17.92 28.37
N ARG A 107 -33.26 -16.77 27.80
CA ARG A 107 -33.92 -16.78 26.50
C ARG A 107 -32.85 -17.29 25.54
N ALA A 108 -32.94 -18.58 25.21
CA ALA A 108 -32.14 -19.20 24.16
C ALA A 108 -32.14 -18.24 22.97
N ARG A 109 -30.99 -17.60 22.72
CA ARG A 109 -30.79 -16.89 21.47
C ARG A 109 -30.93 -17.94 20.39
N ASP A 110 -31.75 -17.65 19.38
CA ASP A 110 -31.79 -18.47 18.17
C ASP A 110 -30.33 -18.70 17.71
N PRO A 111 -29.96 -19.92 17.30
CA PRO A 111 -28.60 -20.18 16.85
C PRO A 111 -28.34 -19.31 15.63
N VAL A 112 -27.58 -18.23 15.82
CA VAL A 112 -26.96 -17.53 14.71
C VAL A 112 -26.01 -18.55 14.10
N SER A 113 -26.30 -19.01 12.88
CA SER A 113 -25.33 -19.80 12.13
C SER A 113 -24.06 -18.98 12.06
N ASP A 114 -22.96 -19.46 12.64
CA ASP A 114 -21.69 -18.75 12.64
C ASP A 114 -21.32 -18.33 11.20
N PRO A 115 -20.76 -17.13 10.99
CA PRO A 115 -20.36 -16.70 9.65
C PRO A 115 -19.31 -17.69 9.11
N ALA A 116 -19.35 -17.97 7.80
CA ALA A 116 -18.31 -18.79 7.18
C ALA A 116 -16.92 -18.17 7.43
N THR A 117 -15.94 -19.01 7.79
CA THR A 117 -14.56 -18.61 8.11
C THR A 117 -13.57 -19.50 7.36
N ASN A 118 -12.30 -19.09 7.29
CA ASN A 118 -11.23 -19.93 6.71
C ASN A 118 -11.17 -21.33 7.36
N ASP A 119 -11.41 -21.41 8.68
CA ASP A 119 -11.36 -22.66 9.45
C ASP A 119 -12.51 -23.63 9.13
N LEU A 120 -13.67 -23.11 8.73
CA LEU A 120 -14.86 -23.91 8.44
C LEU A 120 -14.92 -24.35 6.98
N VAL A 121 -14.49 -23.49 6.06
CA VAL A 121 -14.69 -23.70 4.61
C VAL A 121 -13.43 -24.10 3.88
N HIS A 122 -12.24 -23.89 4.46
CA HIS A 122 -10.94 -24.16 3.84
C HIS A 122 -10.87 -23.65 2.40
N PRO A 123 -10.92 -22.32 2.20
CA PRO A 123 -11.18 -21.73 0.90
C PRO A 123 -10.08 -22.06 -0.11
N VAL A 124 -10.45 -22.16 -1.40
CA VAL A 124 -9.56 -22.61 -2.46
C VAL A 124 -9.02 -21.42 -3.25
N ALA A 125 -7.70 -21.27 -3.27
CA ALA A 125 -7.06 -20.14 -3.93
C ALA A 125 -7.27 -20.19 -5.44
N ARG A 126 -7.94 -19.18 -6.01
CA ARG A 126 -8.09 -18.99 -7.44
C ARG A 126 -7.08 -17.98 -7.95
N THR A 127 -6.24 -18.40 -8.90
CA THR A 127 -5.23 -17.54 -9.54
C THR A 127 -5.43 -17.41 -11.05
N VAL A 128 -6.36 -18.19 -11.63
CA VAL A 128 -6.84 -18.01 -13.00
C VAL A 128 -8.12 -17.19 -12.91
N LEU A 129 -8.02 -15.93 -13.33
CA LEU A 129 -9.10 -14.97 -13.19
C LEU A 129 -9.97 -14.98 -14.46
N PRO A 130 -11.29 -14.77 -14.36
CA PRO A 130 -12.16 -14.58 -15.51
C PRO A 130 -11.72 -13.37 -16.32
N ASP A 131 -11.97 -13.45 -17.63
CA ASP A 131 -11.73 -12.36 -18.57
C ASP A 131 -12.33 -11.04 -18.06
N GLY A 132 -11.62 -9.95 -18.32
CA GLY A 132 -11.97 -8.63 -17.83
C GLY A 132 -10.99 -7.58 -18.33
N ARG A 133 -11.14 -6.35 -17.85
CA ARG A 133 -10.21 -5.27 -18.19
C ARG A 133 -8.84 -5.56 -17.58
N VAL A 134 -7.79 -5.37 -18.37
CA VAL A 134 -6.40 -5.56 -17.98
C VAL A 134 -5.60 -4.35 -18.45
N LEU A 135 -4.74 -3.83 -17.58
CA LEU A 135 -3.66 -2.95 -17.98
C LEU A 135 -2.48 -3.80 -18.45
N GLU A 136 -2.06 -3.60 -19.70
CA GLU A 136 -0.82 -4.14 -20.23
C GLU A 136 0.26 -3.07 -20.23
N PHE A 137 1.50 -3.45 -19.89
CA PHE A 137 2.62 -2.53 -19.77
C PHE A 137 3.96 -3.25 -19.99
N ASP A 138 5.00 -2.49 -20.36
CA ASP A 138 6.36 -3.00 -20.46
C ASP A 138 7.22 -2.51 -19.28
N PHE A 139 7.35 -3.32 -18.24
CA PHE A 139 8.25 -3.04 -17.11
C PHE A 139 8.91 -4.35 -16.65
N PRO A 140 10.05 -4.74 -17.24
CA PRO A 140 10.67 -6.05 -16.99
C PRO A 140 11.09 -6.29 -15.53
N GLY A 141 11.31 -5.23 -14.77
CA GLY A 141 11.66 -5.28 -13.35
C GLY A 141 10.49 -5.53 -12.39
N LEU A 142 9.26 -5.70 -12.89
CA LEU A 142 8.06 -5.86 -12.07
C LEU A 142 7.22 -7.06 -12.51
N GLU A 143 6.94 -7.92 -11.54
CA GLU A 143 6.04 -9.07 -11.65
C GLU A 143 4.84 -8.88 -10.73
N ILE A 144 3.65 -9.25 -11.20
CA ILE A 144 2.42 -9.08 -10.45
C ILE A 144 1.72 -10.42 -10.29
N GLY A 145 1.43 -10.78 -9.05
CA GLY A 145 0.64 -11.95 -8.66
C GLY A 145 -0.71 -11.54 -8.12
N VAL A 146 -1.78 -12.24 -8.52
CA VAL A 146 -3.13 -11.99 -8.01
C VAL A 146 -3.77 -13.33 -7.63
N ALA A 147 -4.38 -13.36 -6.45
CA ALA A 147 -5.11 -14.54 -5.96
C ALA A 147 -6.39 -14.11 -5.23
N GLU A 148 -7.44 -14.91 -5.38
CA GLU A 148 -8.77 -14.65 -4.82
C GLU A 148 -9.31 -15.91 -4.14
N TYR A 149 -10.11 -15.71 -3.09
CA TYR A 149 -11.06 -16.71 -2.60
C TYR A 149 -12.45 -16.28 -3.06
N ASP A 150 -13.16 -17.14 -3.79
CA ASP A 150 -14.52 -16.86 -4.26
C ASP A 150 -15.53 -16.94 -3.10
N GLU A 151 -15.20 -17.73 -2.07
CA GLU A 151 -16.00 -17.94 -0.86
C GLU A 151 -16.15 -16.67 -0.02
N GLY A 152 -15.17 -15.76 -0.08
CA GLY A 152 -15.22 -14.46 0.61
C GLY A 152 -16.32 -13.53 0.06
N PRO A 153 -16.34 -13.18 -1.23
CA PRO A 153 -15.17 -13.04 -2.08
C PRO A 153 -14.18 -12.02 -1.49
N THR A 154 -12.88 -12.33 -1.55
CA THR A 154 -11.78 -11.44 -1.12
C THR A 154 -10.50 -11.86 -1.85
N GLY A 155 -9.41 -11.10 -1.73
CA GLY A 155 -8.18 -11.43 -2.43
C GLY A 155 -6.95 -10.66 -2.00
N CYS A 156 -5.83 -10.99 -2.63
CA CYS A 156 -4.58 -10.27 -2.52
C CYS A 156 -3.93 -10.00 -3.89
N THR A 157 -3.14 -8.93 -3.93
CA THR A 157 -2.40 -8.46 -5.10
C THR A 157 -0.96 -8.21 -4.67
N VAL A 158 -0.01 -8.90 -5.30
CA VAL A 158 1.40 -8.91 -4.96
C VAL A 158 2.19 -8.26 -6.08
N PHE A 159 3.01 -7.28 -5.73
CA PHE A 159 3.97 -6.63 -6.63
C PHE A 159 5.36 -7.11 -6.23
N HIS A 160 6.08 -7.76 -7.14
CA HIS A 160 7.38 -8.36 -6.90
C HIS A 160 8.44 -7.75 -7.80
N LEU A 161 9.59 -7.45 -7.19
CA LEU A 161 10.76 -6.88 -7.82
C LEU A 161 11.89 -7.90 -7.67
N PRO A 162 12.28 -8.59 -8.76
CA PRO A 162 13.31 -9.62 -8.72
C PRO A 162 14.65 -9.10 -8.19
N LYS A 163 14.93 -7.81 -8.41
CA LYS A 163 16.03 -7.07 -7.78
C LYS A 163 15.46 -6.20 -6.66
N VAL A 164 16.21 -6.11 -5.55
CA VAL A 164 15.86 -5.20 -4.45
C VAL A 164 15.76 -3.78 -5.00
N ALA A 165 14.65 -3.09 -4.69
CA ALA A 165 14.38 -1.74 -5.12
C ALA A 165 14.35 -0.78 -3.93
N SER A 166 14.59 0.51 -4.17
CA SER A 166 14.45 1.56 -3.16
C SER A 166 12.97 1.81 -2.85
N LEU A 167 12.67 2.08 -1.60
CA LEU A 167 11.30 2.21 -1.10
C LEU A 167 11.14 3.44 -0.19
N ALA A 168 10.03 4.15 -0.37
CA ALA A 168 9.47 5.06 0.61
C ALA A 168 7.99 4.73 0.84
N ILE A 169 7.54 4.77 2.10
CA ILE A 169 6.14 4.55 2.49
C ILE A 169 5.60 5.81 3.17
N ASP A 170 4.50 6.37 2.67
CA ASP A 170 3.75 7.45 3.32
C ASP A 170 2.42 6.89 3.84
N VAL A 171 2.28 6.85 5.16
CA VAL A 171 1.08 6.35 5.85
C VAL A 171 0.27 7.52 6.39
N ARG A 172 -1.01 7.57 6.04
CA ARG A 172 -1.96 8.64 6.38
C ARG A 172 -3.29 8.05 6.85
N GLY A 173 -4.25 8.93 7.09
CA GLY A 173 -5.53 8.55 7.69
C GLY A 173 -5.39 8.17 9.17
N GLY A 174 -6.45 7.62 9.74
CA GLY A 174 -6.53 7.26 11.16
C GLY A 174 -6.60 5.77 11.47
N SER A 175 -6.69 4.89 10.45
CA SER A 175 -6.86 3.44 10.64
C SER A 175 -5.95 2.56 9.75
N PRO A 176 -4.66 2.86 9.57
CA PRO A 176 -3.78 2.06 8.72
C PRO A 176 -3.51 0.67 9.28
N GLY A 177 -3.40 -0.33 8.41
CA GLY A 177 -2.88 -1.66 8.73
C GLY A 177 -1.73 -1.99 7.80
N VAL A 178 -0.49 -1.97 8.32
CA VAL A 178 0.74 -2.12 7.53
C VAL A 178 1.72 -3.05 8.25
N ASN A 179 2.37 -3.91 7.48
CA ASN A 179 3.58 -4.64 7.88
C ASN A 179 4.79 -4.11 7.09
N GLY A 180 5.97 -4.06 7.70
CA GLY A 180 7.20 -3.63 7.02
C GLY A 180 7.34 -2.11 6.81
N GLN A 181 6.63 -1.28 7.58
CA GLN A 181 6.68 0.19 7.43
C GLN A 181 8.09 0.80 7.65
N HIS A 182 8.97 0.09 8.36
CA HIS A 182 10.34 0.52 8.64
C HIS A 182 11.33 0.27 7.49
N LEU A 183 10.91 -0.40 6.42
CA LEU A 183 11.77 -0.75 5.30
C LEU A 183 12.04 0.47 4.40
N ASP A 184 13.28 0.57 3.92
CA ASP A 184 13.73 1.53 2.90
C ASP A 184 14.14 0.86 1.57
N ALA A 185 14.08 -0.46 1.53
CA ALA A 185 14.28 -1.29 0.36
C ALA A 185 13.29 -2.46 0.36
N ILE A 186 12.97 -3.00 -0.82
CA ILE A 186 11.86 -3.93 -0.97
C ILE A 186 12.08 -4.98 -2.07
N ASN A 187 11.55 -6.18 -1.85
CA ASN A 187 11.41 -7.22 -2.87
C ASN A 187 9.95 -7.46 -3.25
N ALA A 188 9.02 -7.37 -2.31
CA ALA A 188 7.61 -7.51 -2.63
C ALA A 188 6.70 -6.65 -1.74
N ILE A 189 5.59 -6.21 -2.32
CA ILE A 189 4.52 -5.50 -1.65
C ILE A 189 3.23 -6.31 -1.84
N CYS A 190 2.53 -6.60 -0.75
CA CYS A 190 1.27 -7.34 -0.78
C CYS A 190 0.11 -6.46 -0.32
N PHE A 191 -0.81 -6.14 -1.22
CA PHE A 191 -2.11 -5.58 -0.86
C PHE A 191 -3.11 -6.71 -0.64
N ALA A 192 -3.98 -6.58 0.36
CA ALA A 192 -4.97 -7.60 0.67
C ALA A 192 -6.26 -7.01 1.26
N GLY A 193 -7.37 -7.73 1.06
CA GLY A 193 -8.61 -7.54 1.82
C GLY A 193 -8.50 -8.07 3.25
N GLY A 194 -9.62 -8.28 3.92
CA GLY A 194 -9.68 -8.99 5.20
C GLY A 194 -9.21 -8.20 6.44
N SER A 195 -9.00 -6.89 6.32
CA SER A 195 -8.51 -6.03 7.42
C SER A 195 -7.20 -6.56 8.01
N LEU A 196 -6.93 -6.31 9.30
CA LEU A 196 -5.70 -6.73 10.00
C LEU A 196 -5.35 -8.22 9.79
N TYR A 197 -6.34 -9.10 9.68
CA TYR A 197 -6.12 -10.53 9.45
C TYR A 197 -5.47 -10.79 8.08
N GLY A 198 -5.82 -9.99 7.06
CA GLY A 198 -5.24 -10.06 5.72
C GLY A 198 -3.74 -9.75 5.64
N LEU A 199 -3.14 -9.18 6.71
CA LEU A 199 -1.68 -9.03 6.77
C LEU A 199 -0.97 -10.40 6.73
N GLU A 200 -1.67 -11.48 7.09
CA GLU A 200 -1.16 -12.85 6.96
C GLU A 200 -0.75 -13.18 5.51
N ALA A 201 -1.48 -12.70 4.50
CA ALA A 201 -1.10 -12.87 3.09
C ALA A 201 0.31 -12.34 2.80
N SER A 202 0.71 -11.20 3.39
CA SER A 202 2.08 -10.66 3.24
C SER A 202 3.14 -11.62 3.81
N THR A 203 2.83 -12.34 4.87
CA THR A 203 3.73 -13.37 5.44
C THR A 203 3.75 -14.62 4.57
N GLY A 204 2.64 -14.96 3.91
CA GLY A 204 2.57 -15.97 2.85
C GLY A 204 3.49 -15.66 1.68
N VAL A 205 3.48 -14.39 1.23
CA VAL A 205 4.40 -13.90 0.18
C VAL A 205 5.85 -14.09 0.61
N ALA A 206 6.22 -13.61 1.80
CA ALA A 206 7.57 -13.78 2.35
C ALA A 206 7.97 -15.26 2.42
N ALA A 207 7.06 -16.13 2.83
CA ALA A 207 7.33 -17.55 2.98
C ALA A 207 7.43 -18.30 1.63
N GLU A 208 6.77 -17.85 0.56
CA GLU A 208 6.97 -18.42 -0.79
C GLU A 208 8.27 -17.91 -1.41
N LEU A 209 8.61 -16.63 -1.23
CA LEU A 209 9.90 -16.09 -1.67
C LEU A 209 11.07 -16.74 -0.94
N PHE A 210 10.95 -17.01 0.36
CA PHE A 210 11.96 -17.75 1.12
C PHE A 210 12.20 -19.14 0.54
N LYS A 211 11.13 -19.84 0.14
CA LYS A 211 11.21 -21.13 -0.55
C LYS A 211 11.88 -21.01 -1.93
N ILE A 212 11.50 -20.01 -2.74
CA ILE A 212 12.10 -19.75 -4.06
C ILE A 212 13.61 -19.49 -3.94
N ARG A 213 14.03 -18.81 -2.86
CA ARG A 213 15.44 -18.56 -2.52
C ARG A 213 16.14 -19.76 -1.86
N GLY A 214 15.56 -20.96 -1.94
CA GLY A 214 16.15 -22.18 -1.39
C GLY A 214 16.30 -22.17 0.12
N TYR A 215 15.43 -21.46 0.84
CA TYR A 215 15.48 -21.27 2.28
C TYR A 215 16.79 -20.64 2.80
N SER A 216 17.46 -19.82 1.98
CA SER A 216 18.68 -19.13 2.40
C SER A 216 18.44 -18.18 3.58
N THR A 217 19.22 -18.33 4.64
CA THR A 217 19.21 -17.48 5.84
C THR A 217 20.34 -16.46 5.86
N LYS A 218 21.07 -16.30 4.74
CA LYS A 218 22.10 -15.27 4.63
C LYS A 218 21.44 -13.90 4.70
N TRP A 219 22.12 -12.95 5.35
CA TRP A 219 21.60 -11.60 5.60
C TRP A 219 21.06 -10.91 4.34
N ILE A 220 21.78 -11.01 3.22
CA ILE A 220 21.40 -10.37 1.95
C ILE A 220 20.28 -11.09 1.19
N ASP A 221 19.98 -12.34 1.56
CA ASP A 221 18.99 -13.19 0.88
C ASP A 221 17.61 -13.12 1.54
N ILE A 222 17.47 -12.39 2.66
CA ILE A 222 16.18 -12.20 3.33
C ILE A 222 15.24 -11.41 2.40
N ALA A 223 14.05 -11.97 2.15
CA ALA A 223 13.04 -11.31 1.33
C ALA A 223 12.41 -10.15 2.11
N LEU A 224 12.68 -8.93 1.64
CA LEU A 224 12.06 -7.73 2.20
C LEU A 224 10.63 -7.63 1.66
N VAL A 225 9.65 -7.98 2.49
CA VAL A 225 8.24 -7.96 2.14
C VAL A 225 7.49 -7.00 3.04
N SER A 226 6.70 -6.12 2.42
CA SER A 226 5.78 -5.22 3.09
C SER A 226 4.36 -5.57 2.65
N GLY A 227 3.37 -5.22 3.47
CA GLY A 227 1.98 -5.42 3.11
C GLY A 227 1.09 -4.38 3.74
N ALA A 228 -0.02 -4.09 3.07
CA ALA A 228 -1.07 -3.20 3.57
C ALA A 228 -2.45 -3.77 3.25
N ILE A 229 -3.43 -3.42 4.08
CA ILE A 229 -4.75 -4.03 4.03
C ILE A 229 -5.89 -3.03 3.87
N ILE A 230 -6.99 -3.50 3.28
CA ILE A 230 -8.29 -2.85 3.31
C ILE A 230 -9.26 -3.65 4.18
N PHE A 231 -10.25 -2.98 4.75
CA PHE A 231 -11.40 -3.63 5.38
C PHE A 231 -12.50 -3.84 4.33
N ASP A 232 -12.70 -5.08 3.88
CA ASP A 232 -13.63 -5.45 2.81
C ASP A 232 -14.79 -6.36 3.27
N TYR A 233 -15.03 -6.42 4.58
CA TYR A 233 -16.15 -7.21 5.13
C TYR A 233 -17.52 -6.56 4.88
N GLY A 234 -17.57 -5.26 4.60
CA GLY A 234 -18.82 -4.50 4.49
C GLY A 234 -19.77 -4.97 3.38
N THR A 235 -19.27 -5.70 2.39
CA THR A 235 -20.03 -6.18 1.21
C THR A 235 -20.38 -7.67 1.28
N ARG A 236 -20.01 -8.37 2.36
CA ARG A 236 -20.10 -9.83 2.45
C ARG A 236 -20.60 -10.32 3.81
N ALA A 237 -21.30 -11.44 3.81
CA ALA A 237 -21.89 -12.06 5.00
C ALA A 237 -21.03 -13.21 5.54
N ASN A 238 -19.70 -13.05 5.57
CA ASN A 238 -18.76 -14.03 6.11
C ASN A 238 -17.51 -13.35 6.68
N ALA A 239 -16.65 -14.13 7.31
CA ALA A 239 -15.40 -13.69 7.94
C ALA A 239 -14.14 -14.28 7.26
N ILE A 240 -14.25 -14.72 6.00
CA ILE A 240 -13.12 -15.28 5.25
C ILE A 240 -12.10 -14.18 4.92
N TYR A 241 -10.81 -14.46 4.96
CA TYR A 241 -9.79 -13.45 4.68
C TYR A 241 -8.60 -14.00 3.86
N PRO A 242 -7.80 -13.12 3.22
CA PRO A 242 -6.54 -13.50 2.58
C PRO A 242 -5.53 -14.03 3.61
N ASP A 243 -5.46 -15.34 3.75
CA ASP A 243 -4.51 -16.00 4.65
C ASP A 243 -3.13 -16.20 4.00
N LYS A 244 -2.26 -16.90 4.72
CA LYS A 244 -0.92 -17.26 4.25
C LYS A 244 -0.95 -18.00 2.91
N GLU A 245 -1.90 -18.92 2.71
CA GLU A 245 -1.92 -19.73 1.49
C GLU A 245 -2.33 -18.90 0.27
N LEU A 246 -3.25 -17.96 0.43
CA LEU A 246 -3.60 -17.05 -0.67
C LEU A 246 -2.40 -16.18 -1.08
N GLY A 247 -1.64 -15.69 -0.11
CA GLY A 247 -0.39 -14.95 -0.36
C GLY A 247 0.64 -15.79 -1.12
N ARG A 248 0.82 -17.06 -0.76
CA ARG A 248 1.70 -17.98 -1.52
C ARG A 248 1.18 -18.24 -2.92
N ALA A 249 -0.12 -18.43 -3.08
CA ALA A 249 -0.75 -18.67 -4.38
C ALA A 249 -0.52 -17.49 -5.33
N ALA A 250 -0.67 -16.25 -4.84
CA ALA A 250 -0.37 -15.06 -5.62
C ALA A 250 1.10 -15.05 -6.11
N VAL A 251 2.06 -15.44 -5.25
CA VAL A 251 3.47 -15.52 -5.66
C VAL A 251 3.69 -16.54 -6.79
N ARG A 252 3.10 -17.73 -6.68
CA ARG A 252 3.20 -18.77 -7.72
C ARG A 252 2.52 -18.35 -9.04
N ALA A 253 1.59 -17.42 -8.96
CA ALA A 253 0.83 -16.90 -10.10
C ALA A 253 1.42 -15.62 -10.72
N MET A 254 2.55 -15.11 -10.23
CA MET A 254 3.17 -13.89 -10.73
C MET A 254 3.40 -13.91 -12.25
N ARG A 255 3.07 -12.80 -12.92
CA ARG A 255 3.32 -12.58 -14.35
C ARG A 255 3.83 -11.16 -14.59
N GLN A 256 4.61 -10.96 -15.65
CA GLN A 256 5.06 -9.63 -16.06
C GLN A 256 4.01 -8.95 -16.94
N GLY A 257 4.03 -7.61 -16.93
CA GLY A 257 3.39 -6.76 -17.93
C GLY A 257 1.87 -6.78 -17.98
N ARG A 258 1.18 -7.36 -16.98
CA ARG A 258 -0.28 -7.46 -16.93
C ARG A 258 -0.80 -7.21 -15.52
N PHE A 259 -1.82 -6.36 -15.41
CA PHE A 259 -2.50 -6.05 -14.16
C PHE A 259 -4.03 -6.05 -14.37
N PRO A 260 -4.79 -6.97 -13.77
CA PRO A 260 -6.24 -6.99 -13.91
C PRO A 260 -6.88 -5.79 -13.19
N LEU A 261 -7.87 -5.16 -13.81
CA LEU A 261 -8.56 -3.97 -13.31
C LEU A 261 -9.96 -4.31 -12.76
N GLY A 262 -10.52 -3.44 -11.93
CA GLY A 262 -11.85 -3.58 -11.35
C GLY A 262 -11.85 -4.47 -10.09
N ALA A 263 -12.95 -5.20 -9.87
CA ALA A 263 -13.15 -6.07 -8.70
C ALA A 263 -12.29 -7.34 -8.80
N ARG A 264 -10.97 -7.17 -8.60
CA ARG A 264 -9.95 -8.22 -8.70
C ARG A 264 -8.94 -8.12 -7.56
N GLY A 265 -8.37 -9.25 -7.17
CA GLY A 265 -7.30 -9.34 -6.17
C GLY A 265 -7.65 -8.66 -4.86
N ALA A 266 -6.77 -7.80 -4.36
CA ALA A 266 -7.02 -6.97 -3.18
C ALA A 266 -8.25 -6.05 -3.32
N GLY A 267 -8.62 -5.69 -4.55
CA GLY A 267 -9.82 -4.90 -4.86
C GLY A 267 -11.10 -5.71 -4.97
N ARG A 268 -11.09 -7.02 -4.73
CA ARG A 268 -12.21 -7.94 -5.06
C ARG A 268 -13.56 -7.52 -4.46
N SER A 269 -13.53 -6.91 -3.28
CA SER A 269 -14.70 -6.48 -2.50
C SER A 269 -14.56 -5.03 -2.01
N ALA A 270 -13.67 -4.26 -2.63
CA ALA A 270 -13.41 -2.87 -2.28
C ALA A 270 -14.57 -1.95 -2.71
N THR A 271 -14.80 -0.88 -1.94
CA THR A 271 -15.90 0.06 -2.20
C THR A 271 -15.47 1.52 -2.18
N ALA A 272 -16.17 2.34 -2.95
CA ALA A 272 -16.11 3.78 -2.82
C ALA A 272 -17.32 4.27 -2.02
N SER A 273 -17.09 5.22 -1.12
CA SER A 273 -18.07 5.71 -0.14
C SER A 273 -18.41 4.66 0.94
N HIS A 274 -19.37 4.99 1.80
CA HIS A 274 -19.71 4.24 3.00
C HIS A 274 -21.23 4.19 3.22
N GLY A 275 -21.67 3.22 4.03
CA GLY A 275 -23.09 3.03 4.35
C GLY A 275 -23.91 2.77 3.08
N THR A 276 -25.09 3.39 2.99
CA THR A 276 -26.00 3.24 1.83
C THR A 276 -25.46 3.90 0.55
N GLY A 277 -24.42 4.73 0.67
CA GLY A 277 -23.76 5.36 -0.46
C GLY A 277 -22.62 4.54 -1.06
N ALA A 278 -22.22 3.44 -0.41
CA ALA A 278 -21.14 2.58 -0.88
C ALA A 278 -21.48 1.93 -2.23
N GLU A 279 -20.53 1.98 -3.16
CA GLU A 279 -20.61 1.32 -4.46
C GLU A 279 -19.34 0.50 -4.68
N LEU A 280 -19.44 -0.64 -5.40
CA LEU A 280 -18.28 -1.45 -5.71
C LEU A 280 -17.26 -0.63 -6.52
N ALA A 281 -16.02 -0.67 -6.04
CA ALA A 281 -14.85 -0.15 -6.72
C ALA A 281 -13.93 -1.34 -7.01
N GLY A 282 -12.63 -1.20 -6.74
CA GLY A 282 -11.68 -2.27 -7.01
C GLY A 282 -10.25 -1.78 -7.07
N GLN A 283 -9.46 -2.48 -7.89
CA GLN A 283 -8.08 -2.11 -8.15
C GLN A 283 -7.92 -1.51 -9.55
N GLY A 284 -7.07 -0.51 -9.66
CA GLY A 284 -6.84 0.23 -10.90
C GLY A 284 -5.35 0.46 -11.13
N GLY A 285 -4.99 0.73 -12.39
CA GLY A 285 -3.60 0.97 -12.76
C GLY A 285 -3.50 1.87 -13.99
N ALA A 286 -2.35 2.55 -14.11
CA ALA A 286 -1.99 3.34 -15.26
C ALA A 286 -0.48 3.24 -15.53
N TYR A 287 -0.10 3.35 -16.79
CA TYR A 287 1.28 3.33 -17.26
C TYR A 287 1.60 4.59 -18.07
N ARG A 288 2.74 5.22 -17.78
CA ARG A 288 3.27 6.35 -18.54
C ARG A 288 4.77 6.19 -18.79
N GLU A 289 5.23 6.82 -19.86
CA GLU A 289 6.65 6.91 -20.22
C GLU A 289 7.05 8.36 -20.49
N SER A 290 8.28 8.71 -20.17
CA SER A 290 8.94 9.95 -20.58
C SER A 290 10.40 9.64 -20.90
N GLY A 291 10.72 9.58 -22.20
CA GLY A 291 12.00 9.04 -22.67
C GLY A 291 12.18 7.59 -22.20
N GLN A 292 13.24 7.33 -21.43
CA GLN A 292 13.52 6.01 -20.84
C GLN A 292 12.91 5.82 -19.44
N THR A 293 12.37 6.89 -18.85
CA THR A 293 11.68 6.81 -17.55
C THR A 293 10.30 6.19 -17.73
N LYS A 294 10.04 5.14 -16.97
CA LYS A 294 8.79 4.39 -16.92
C LYS A 294 8.11 4.65 -15.58
N ILE A 295 6.82 4.94 -15.58
CA ILE A 295 6.03 5.23 -14.38
C ILE A 295 4.77 4.36 -14.40
N LEU A 296 4.66 3.48 -13.41
CA LEU A 296 3.45 2.71 -13.13
C LEU A 296 2.79 3.24 -11.87
N ALA A 297 1.49 3.45 -11.91
CA ALA A 297 0.67 3.73 -10.75
C ALA A 297 -0.36 2.62 -10.60
N PHE A 298 -0.51 2.09 -9.38
CA PHE A 298 -1.49 1.09 -9.00
C PHE A 298 -2.23 1.55 -7.77
N VAL A 299 -3.51 1.22 -7.67
CA VAL A 299 -4.36 1.59 -6.52
C VAL A 299 -5.38 0.51 -6.22
N VAL A 300 -5.74 0.34 -4.96
CA VAL A 300 -6.89 -0.41 -4.47
C VAL A 300 -7.78 0.57 -3.72
N VAL A 301 -8.97 0.86 -4.25
CA VAL A 301 -9.83 1.92 -3.74
C VAL A 301 -10.92 1.33 -2.86
N ASN A 302 -10.71 1.34 -1.54
CA ASN A 302 -11.74 1.08 -0.53
C ASN A 302 -12.04 2.36 0.29
N ALA A 303 -12.20 3.49 -0.39
CA ALA A 303 -12.20 4.82 0.23
C ALA A 303 -13.49 5.16 0.99
N TYR A 304 -13.36 5.92 2.08
CA TYR A 304 -14.51 6.52 2.77
C TYR A 304 -15.21 7.55 1.88
N GLY A 305 -14.43 8.22 1.03
CA GLY A 305 -14.90 9.20 0.06
C GLY A 305 -15.39 8.61 -1.26
N CYS A 306 -15.96 9.48 -2.08
CA CYS A 306 -16.39 9.17 -3.44
C CYS A 306 -15.24 9.42 -4.43
N LEU A 307 -15.27 8.76 -5.59
CA LEU A 307 -14.31 9.02 -6.66
C LEU A 307 -14.82 10.17 -7.51
N VAL A 308 -13.90 11.07 -7.87
CA VAL A 308 -14.18 12.30 -8.60
C VAL A 308 -13.32 12.31 -9.87
N ASP A 309 -13.95 12.61 -11.01
CA ASP A 309 -13.21 12.81 -12.27
C ASP A 309 -12.60 14.21 -12.37
N ARG A 310 -11.84 14.46 -13.44
CA ARG A 310 -11.15 15.74 -13.65
C ARG A 310 -12.09 16.92 -13.90
N SER A 311 -13.37 16.67 -14.19
CA SER A 311 -14.40 17.71 -14.30
C SER A 311 -15.00 18.10 -12.95
N GLY A 312 -14.64 17.39 -11.87
CA GLY A 312 -15.22 17.56 -10.55
C GLY A 312 -16.50 16.75 -10.33
N LYS A 313 -16.87 15.88 -11.27
CA LYS A 313 -18.06 15.04 -11.16
C LYS A 313 -17.75 13.80 -10.32
N ILE A 314 -18.65 13.47 -9.40
CA ILE A 314 -18.63 12.18 -8.70
C ILE A 314 -18.98 11.07 -9.71
N VAL A 315 -18.04 10.13 -9.88
CA VAL A 315 -18.17 9.02 -10.84
C VAL A 315 -18.38 7.66 -10.17
N ARG A 316 -18.07 7.53 -8.88
CA ARG A 316 -18.29 6.30 -8.11
C ARG A 316 -18.50 6.60 -6.64
N GLY A 317 -19.48 5.91 -6.04
CA GLY A 317 -19.89 6.14 -4.66
C GLY A 317 -20.81 7.36 -4.53
N ARG A 318 -21.69 7.35 -3.52
CA ARG A 318 -22.62 8.44 -3.24
C ARG A 318 -22.29 9.08 -1.88
N PRO A 319 -22.17 10.41 -1.78
CA PRO A 319 -21.83 11.06 -0.53
C PRO A 319 -22.98 10.88 0.47
N ALA A 320 -22.68 10.41 1.67
CA ALA A 320 -23.65 10.38 2.75
C ALA A 320 -24.01 11.83 3.18
N PRO A 321 -25.30 12.13 3.45
CA PRO A 321 -25.69 13.48 3.84
C PRO A 321 -25.00 13.92 5.14
N PRO A 322 -24.56 15.20 5.24
CA PRO A 322 -23.70 15.70 6.32
C PRO A 322 -24.41 15.93 7.67
N VAL A 323 -25.37 15.06 8.03
CA VAL A 323 -25.89 14.72 9.39
C VAL A 323 -27.27 15.29 9.80
N GLN A 324 -28.17 14.40 10.23
CA GLN A 324 -28.64 14.31 11.63
C GLN A 324 -28.95 12.86 12.08
N GLY A 325 -28.36 12.42 13.21
CA GLY A 325 -28.57 11.09 13.86
C GLY A 325 -27.41 10.06 13.80
N ARG A 326 -26.20 10.46 13.40
CA ARG A 326 -25.02 9.62 13.01
C ARG A 326 -24.85 8.23 13.66
N THR A 327 -24.48 7.26 12.83
CA THR A 327 -23.19 6.54 13.01
C THR A 327 -22.64 5.97 11.69
N PRO A 328 -21.64 6.60 11.04
CA PRO A 328 -20.79 5.88 10.10
C PRO A 328 -19.55 5.37 10.84
N ARG A 329 -19.47 4.05 11.05
CA ARG A 329 -18.22 3.35 11.36
C ARG A 329 -18.00 2.32 10.25
N ALA A 330 -17.03 2.58 9.41
CA ALA A 330 -16.53 1.64 8.43
C ALA A 330 -15.00 1.78 8.43
N GLY A 331 -14.28 0.65 8.38
CA GLY A 331 -12.87 0.68 8.05
C GLY A 331 -12.79 0.91 6.54
N ASN A 332 -12.25 2.05 6.14
CA ASN A 332 -11.98 2.37 4.75
C ASN A 332 -10.48 2.54 4.59
N THR A 333 -9.94 2.32 3.39
CA THR A 333 -8.52 2.45 3.10
C THR A 333 -8.32 2.57 1.59
N THR A 334 -7.49 3.51 1.14
CA THR A 334 -6.91 3.43 -0.21
C THR A 334 -5.46 2.99 -0.11
N LEU A 335 -5.11 1.92 -0.84
CA LEU A 335 -3.72 1.46 -0.96
C LEU A 335 -3.20 1.85 -2.33
N SER A 336 -2.01 2.43 -2.40
CA SER A 336 -1.42 2.82 -3.68
C SER A 336 0.07 2.49 -3.77
N LEU A 337 0.51 2.25 -5.00
CA LEU A 337 1.89 1.99 -5.35
C LEU A 337 2.26 2.77 -6.60
N VAL A 338 3.37 3.50 -6.55
CA VAL A 338 4.05 4.02 -7.73
C VAL A 338 5.38 3.29 -7.89
N VAL A 339 5.64 2.75 -9.09
CA VAL A 339 6.91 2.16 -9.47
C VAL A 339 7.52 2.98 -10.60
N THR A 340 8.75 3.45 -10.41
CA THR A 340 9.56 4.07 -11.46
C THR A 340 10.87 3.34 -11.64
N ASN A 341 11.46 3.44 -12.83
CA ASN A 341 12.85 3.00 -13.06
C ASN A 341 13.87 4.13 -12.93
N GLN A 342 13.42 5.37 -12.68
CA GLN A 342 14.30 6.53 -12.54
C GLN A 342 15.09 6.47 -11.22
N LYS A 343 16.38 6.78 -11.29
CA LYS A 343 17.26 6.90 -10.13
C LYS A 343 16.86 8.09 -9.28
N LEU A 344 16.65 7.82 -7.99
CA LEU A 344 16.21 8.80 -7.00
C LEU A 344 16.94 8.52 -5.70
N ASP A 345 17.44 9.57 -5.05
CA ASP A 345 17.89 9.42 -3.67
C ASP A 345 16.71 9.25 -2.69
N ARG A 346 17.02 9.00 -1.43
CA ARG A 346 16.01 8.75 -0.39
C ARG A 346 15.07 9.95 -0.18
N LEU A 347 15.59 11.18 -0.21
CA LEU A 347 14.80 12.38 0.03
C LEU A 347 13.89 12.67 -1.16
N GLN A 348 14.41 12.53 -2.38
CA GLN A 348 13.63 12.64 -3.61
C GLN A 348 12.49 11.62 -3.62
N LEU A 349 12.79 10.34 -3.36
CA LEU A 349 11.78 9.27 -3.35
C LEU A 349 10.67 9.54 -2.31
N GLN A 350 11.03 10.00 -1.11
CA GLN A 350 10.06 10.38 -0.07
C GLN A 350 9.23 11.60 -0.48
N SER A 351 9.85 12.59 -1.12
CA SER A 351 9.18 13.80 -1.60
C SER A 351 8.13 13.47 -2.66
N VAL A 352 8.52 12.70 -3.69
CA VAL A 352 7.62 12.23 -4.76
C VAL A 352 6.47 11.42 -4.17
N GLY A 353 6.77 10.48 -3.26
CA GLY A 353 5.75 9.65 -2.63
C GLY A 353 4.70 10.46 -1.87
N ARG A 354 5.12 11.50 -1.13
CA ARG A 354 4.20 12.41 -0.42
C ARG A 354 3.39 13.28 -1.39
N GLN A 355 4.02 13.79 -2.44
CA GLN A 355 3.35 14.60 -3.47
C GLN A 355 2.25 13.80 -4.16
N VAL A 356 2.55 12.57 -4.61
CA VAL A 356 1.56 11.70 -5.24
C VAL A 356 0.42 11.38 -4.30
N HIS A 357 0.72 10.99 -3.05
CA HIS A 357 -0.31 10.63 -2.07
C HIS A 357 -1.26 11.80 -1.79
N ALA A 358 -0.72 13.00 -1.57
CA ALA A 358 -1.54 14.20 -1.40
C ALA A 358 -2.38 14.51 -2.65
N SER A 359 -1.84 14.29 -3.85
CA SER A 359 -2.55 14.55 -5.12
C SER A 359 -3.80 13.68 -5.30
N MET A 360 -3.89 12.52 -4.64
CA MET A 360 -5.03 11.60 -4.74
C MET A 360 -6.31 12.21 -4.17
N GLY A 361 -6.20 13.20 -3.27
CA GLY A 361 -7.36 13.96 -2.77
C GLY A 361 -8.12 14.73 -3.86
N ARG A 362 -7.55 14.88 -5.06
CA ARG A 362 -8.27 15.40 -6.23
C ARG A 362 -9.28 14.38 -6.76
N GLY A 363 -8.91 13.10 -6.78
CA GLY A 363 -9.70 12.00 -7.31
C GLY A 363 -10.52 11.23 -6.27
N ILE A 364 -10.28 11.43 -4.98
CA ILE A 364 -11.01 10.78 -3.87
C ILE A 364 -11.41 11.85 -2.86
N GLN A 365 -12.71 11.97 -2.55
CA GLN A 365 -13.22 13.06 -1.70
C GLN A 365 -14.31 12.60 -0.72
N PRO A 366 -14.11 12.76 0.61
CA PRO A 366 -12.86 13.14 1.27
C PRO A 366 -11.78 12.04 1.16
N PHE A 367 -10.53 12.40 1.46
CA PHE A 367 -9.37 11.51 1.49
C PHE A 367 -8.54 11.78 2.77
N HIS A 368 -7.78 10.80 3.26
CA HIS A 368 -7.07 10.86 4.54
C HIS A 368 -7.99 11.12 5.74
N ALA A 369 -9.24 10.66 5.69
CA ALA A 369 -10.14 10.83 6.81
C ALA A 369 -9.70 9.96 8.00
N ARG A 370 -10.25 10.24 9.19
CA ARG A 370 -9.99 9.45 10.41
C ARG A 370 -10.29 7.95 10.23
N TRP A 371 -11.25 7.63 9.39
CA TRP A 371 -11.70 6.26 9.13
C TRP A 371 -10.98 5.60 7.95
N ASP A 372 -10.14 6.37 7.24
CA ASP A 372 -9.27 5.84 6.21
C ASP A 372 -7.95 5.34 6.81
N GLY A 373 -7.42 4.26 6.27
CA GLY A 373 -6.09 3.73 6.56
C GLY A 373 -5.12 3.91 5.39
N ASP A 374 -5.11 5.08 4.74
CA ASP A 374 -4.43 5.28 3.45
C ASP A 374 -2.91 5.06 3.51
N VAL A 375 -2.39 4.32 2.52
CA VAL A 375 -0.95 3.99 2.44
C VAL A 375 -0.49 4.10 1.00
N ASN A 376 0.55 4.92 0.76
CA ASN A 376 1.22 5.02 -0.51
C ASN A 376 2.65 4.47 -0.44
N TYR A 377 2.98 3.60 -1.39
CA TYR A 377 4.32 3.08 -1.63
C TYR A 377 4.92 3.79 -2.84
N MET A 378 6.11 4.35 -2.70
CA MET A 378 6.90 4.90 -3.80
C MET A 378 8.16 4.06 -3.97
N VAL A 379 8.34 3.48 -5.15
CA VAL A 379 9.40 2.51 -5.45
C VAL A 379 10.21 2.97 -6.65
N SER A 380 11.55 2.85 -6.55
CA SER A 380 12.46 3.02 -7.68
C SER A 380 13.34 1.78 -7.89
N THR A 381 13.40 1.27 -9.13
CA THR A 381 14.35 0.22 -9.53
C THR A 381 15.75 0.72 -9.85
N GLN A 382 15.99 2.05 -9.79
CA GLN A 382 17.31 2.68 -9.88
C GLN A 382 18.07 2.42 -11.21
N GLU A 383 17.36 2.32 -12.33
CA GLU A 383 17.92 1.90 -13.61
C GLU A 383 18.40 3.08 -14.47
N VAL A 384 17.58 4.13 -14.62
CA VAL A 384 17.82 5.22 -15.57
C VAL A 384 18.02 6.56 -14.87
N THR A 385 18.88 7.42 -15.40
CA THR A 385 18.91 8.84 -15.06
C THR A 385 18.09 9.59 -16.11
N ASN A 386 17.36 10.62 -15.70
CA ASN A 386 16.60 11.47 -16.61
C ASN A 386 16.72 12.92 -16.17
N ASP A 387 17.52 13.70 -16.91
CA ASP A 387 17.79 15.11 -16.58
C ASP A 387 16.60 16.02 -16.92
N ASP A 388 15.64 15.55 -17.71
CA ASP A 388 14.42 16.29 -18.07
C ASP A 388 13.31 16.16 -17.01
N LEU A 389 13.47 15.24 -16.03
CA LEU A 389 12.51 15.00 -14.95
C LEU A 389 13.19 15.13 -13.59
N ASP A 390 13.05 16.29 -12.96
CA ASP A 390 13.35 16.43 -11.52
C ASP A 390 12.30 15.73 -10.64
N GLU A 391 12.49 15.73 -9.31
CA GLU A 391 11.54 15.07 -8.42
C GLU A 391 10.12 15.67 -8.48
N VAL A 392 9.98 16.97 -8.76
CA VAL A 392 8.68 17.65 -8.76
C VAL A 392 7.88 17.25 -10.00
N THR A 393 8.50 17.34 -11.18
CA THR A 393 7.90 17.00 -12.47
C THR A 393 7.65 15.50 -12.61
N LEU A 394 8.53 14.65 -12.07
CA LEU A 394 8.24 13.22 -11.92
C LEU A 394 7.00 13.00 -11.05
N GLY A 395 6.90 13.72 -9.92
CA GLY A 395 5.74 13.69 -9.04
C GLY A 395 4.45 14.14 -9.73
N GLU A 396 4.49 15.12 -10.62
CA GLU A 396 3.33 15.57 -11.41
C GLU A 396 2.85 14.47 -12.38
N LEU A 397 3.77 13.87 -13.15
CA LEU A 397 3.45 12.77 -14.07
C LEU A 397 2.89 11.54 -13.32
N ALA A 398 3.51 11.20 -12.19
CA ALA A 398 3.05 10.11 -11.33
C ALA A 398 1.68 10.42 -10.70
N SER A 399 1.41 11.68 -10.33
CA SER A 399 0.11 12.12 -9.81
C SER A 399 -0.99 11.99 -10.85
N GLU A 400 -0.71 12.32 -12.12
CA GLU A 400 -1.66 12.13 -13.22
C GLU A 400 -1.85 10.66 -13.60
N ALA A 401 -0.80 9.84 -13.50
CA ALA A 401 -0.94 8.39 -13.63
C ALA A 401 -1.80 7.81 -12.49
N MET A 402 -1.62 8.28 -11.26
CA MET A 402 -2.40 7.83 -10.11
C MET A 402 -3.89 8.20 -10.23
N TRP A 403 -4.22 9.40 -10.73
CA TRP A 403 -5.63 9.74 -10.98
C TRP A 403 -6.25 8.85 -12.08
N ASP A 404 -5.50 8.53 -13.14
CA ASP A 404 -5.95 7.56 -14.15
C ASP A 404 -6.17 6.16 -13.54
N ALA A 405 -5.26 5.72 -12.66
CA ALA A 405 -5.41 4.46 -11.94
C ALA A 405 -6.67 4.45 -11.04
N ILE A 406 -6.96 5.55 -10.33
CA ILE A 406 -8.20 5.70 -9.54
C ILE A 406 -9.43 5.57 -10.45
N LEU A 407 -9.44 6.24 -11.60
CA LEU A 407 -10.56 6.17 -12.54
C LEU A 407 -10.70 4.80 -13.21
N ALA A 408 -9.60 4.04 -13.33
CA ALA A 408 -9.62 2.69 -13.86
C ALA A 408 -10.10 1.63 -12.84
N SER A 409 -10.21 1.99 -11.54
CA SER A 409 -10.42 1.04 -10.43
C SER A 409 -11.81 0.41 -10.33
N TYR A 410 -12.79 0.94 -11.06
CA TYR A 410 -14.16 0.43 -11.04
C TYR A 410 -14.62 0.11 -12.46
N ASP A 411 -15.52 -0.85 -12.60
CA ASP A 411 -16.19 -1.10 -13.87
C ASP A 411 -17.32 -0.09 -14.07
N LEU A 412 -17.47 0.41 -15.29
CA LEU A 412 -18.65 1.19 -15.66
C LEU A 412 -19.86 0.25 -15.51
N ALA A 413 -20.90 0.70 -14.83
CA ALA A 413 -22.14 -0.05 -14.76
C ALA A 413 -22.58 -0.33 -16.21
N THR A 414 -22.78 -1.60 -16.55
CA THR A 414 -23.49 -1.96 -17.77
C THR A 414 -24.88 -1.37 -17.65
N SER A 415 -25.14 -0.34 -18.46
CA SER A 415 -26.43 0.33 -18.61
C SER A 415 -27.53 -0.62 -19.04
#